data_AF-A0A1W9SQ52-F1
#
_entry.id   AF-A0A1W9SQ52-F1
#
_cell.length_a   1.000
_cell.length_b   1.000
_cell.length_c   1.000
_cell.angle_alpha   90.00
_cell.angle_beta   90.00
_cell.angle_gamma   90.00
#
_symmetry.space_group_name_H-M   'P 1'
#
loop_
_entity.id
_entity.type
_entity.pdbx_description
1 polymer ?
#
loop_
_entity_poly.entity_id
_entity_poly.type
_entity_poly.pdbx_seq_one_letter_code
_entity_poly.pdbx_strand_id
1 'polypeptide(L)'
;MKEKLAIFTTFANSLYPNEVNYLAKIQNFKDQDNINILNTIVYNVSHLDKPKNYSVGIDKRKYSKLKNWITGQLNKIDVDYFFEWLIEIDKKMNTDNILVADDEKIILKKLKSIVPTSYYFIRFYELWESYKDYLLIRMRFHMYESVSSYLETYRSNYENTLKINRELRKISEHIVHSKQINEIVDQNNVKQLELCM
;
A
#
# COMPACT_ATOMS: atom_id res chain seq x y z
N MET A 1 37.82 -8.04 2.68
CA MET A 1 37.23 -9.31 2.19
C MET A 1 35.73 -9.09 2.07
N LYS A 2 35.10 -9.24 0.90
CA LYS A 2 33.64 -9.04 0.76
C LYS A 2 32.92 -10.12 1.57
N GLU A 3 32.14 -9.74 2.58
CA GLU A 3 31.31 -10.69 3.32
C GLU A 3 30.37 -11.41 2.35
N LYS A 4 30.38 -12.74 2.37
CA LYS A 4 29.44 -13.53 1.58
C LYS A 4 28.03 -13.20 2.07
N LEU A 5 27.11 -12.99 1.11
CA LEU A 5 25.70 -12.65 1.36
C LEU A 5 25.42 -11.24 1.93
N ALA A 6 26.40 -10.32 1.98
CA ALA A 6 26.20 -8.97 2.52
C ALA A 6 24.93 -8.26 2.01
N ILE A 7 24.68 -8.28 0.69
CA ILE A 7 23.48 -7.66 0.07
C ILE A 7 22.17 -8.25 0.62
N PHE A 8 22.14 -9.56 0.86
CA PHE A 8 20.95 -10.22 1.41
C PHE A 8 20.80 -9.92 2.89
N THR A 9 21.89 -9.96 3.66
CA THR A 9 21.88 -9.62 5.08
C THR A 9 21.40 -8.18 5.30
N THR A 10 21.92 -7.20 4.55
CA THR A 10 21.45 -5.81 4.63
C THR A 10 19.96 -5.70 4.31
N PHE A 11 19.49 -6.41 3.28
CA PHE A 11 18.07 -6.44 2.93
C PHE A 11 17.22 -7.07 4.04
N ALA A 12 17.63 -8.21 4.61
CA ALA A 12 16.86 -8.87 5.65
C ALA A 12 16.78 -8.03 6.93
N ASN A 13 17.85 -7.28 7.24
CA ASN A 13 17.90 -6.38 8.39
C ASN A 13 17.07 -5.11 8.21
N SER A 14 16.65 -4.76 6.98
CA SER A 14 15.75 -3.62 6.75
C SER A 14 14.27 -3.98 6.90
N LEU A 15 13.94 -5.26 7.10
CA LEU A 15 12.55 -5.71 7.22
C LEU A 15 12.02 -5.49 8.65
N TYR A 16 10.76 -5.08 8.76
CA TYR A 16 10.11 -4.87 10.05
C TYR A 16 9.51 -6.18 10.61
N PRO A 17 9.39 -6.31 11.95
CA PRO A 17 8.82 -7.51 12.59
C PRO A 17 7.45 -7.91 12.04
N ASN A 18 6.56 -6.93 11.83
CA ASN A 18 5.21 -7.20 11.34
C ASN A 18 5.20 -7.71 9.89
N GLU A 19 6.09 -7.20 9.04
CA GLU A 19 6.24 -7.65 7.65
C GLU A 19 6.72 -9.10 7.61
N VAL A 20 7.75 -9.42 8.40
CA VAL A 20 8.32 -10.77 8.45
C VAL A 20 7.33 -11.77 9.02
N ASN A 21 6.58 -11.39 10.06
CA ASN A 21 5.50 -12.22 10.61
C ASN A 21 4.37 -12.44 9.61
N TYR A 22 4.01 -11.42 8.83
CA TYR A 22 3.05 -11.56 7.73
C TYR A 22 3.56 -12.56 6.68
N LEU A 23 4.81 -12.41 6.23
CA LEU A 23 5.45 -13.28 5.24
C LEU A 23 5.49 -14.74 5.71
N ALA A 24 5.81 -14.97 6.99
CA ALA A 24 5.80 -16.30 7.58
C ALA A 24 4.42 -16.97 7.59
N LYS A 25 3.34 -16.19 7.70
CA LYS A 25 1.95 -16.70 7.65
C LYS A 25 1.50 -17.05 6.23
N ILE A 26 1.92 -16.27 5.23
CA ILE A 26 1.45 -16.43 3.84
C ILE A 26 2.35 -17.32 2.98
N GLN A 27 3.53 -17.69 3.47
CA GLN A 27 4.45 -18.54 2.72
C GLN A 27 3.85 -19.93 2.49
N ASN A 28 4.11 -20.51 1.31
CA ASN A 28 3.75 -21.88 0.97
C ASN A 28 4.92 -22.57 0.24
N PHE A 29 6.13 -22.42 0.80
CA PHE A 29 7.32 -22.98 0.20
C PHE A 29 7.37 -24.50 0.39
N LYS A 30 7.74 -25.23 -0.67
CA LYS A 30 8.05 -26.67 -0.59
C LYS A 30 9.54 -26.94 -0.36
N ASP A 31 10.38 -25.98 -0.71
CA ASP A 31 11.83 -26.08 -0.59
C ASP A 31 12.25 -25.72 0.84
N GLN A 32 12.82 -26.70 1.54
CA GLN A 32 13.23 -26.57 2.93
C GLN A 32 14.27 -25.46 3.12
N ASP A 33 15.13 -25.20 2.13
CA ASP A 33 16.12 -24.13 2.25
C ASP A 33 15.46 -22.75 2.30
N ASN A 34 14.40 -22.51 1.52
CA ASN A 34 13.68 -21.24 1.54
C ASN A 34 12.95 -21.04 2.88
N ILE A 35 12.38 -22.12 3.42
CA ILE A 35 11.76 -22.11 4.76
C ILE A 35 12.81 -21.79 5.82
N ASN A 36 13.96 -22.45 5.78
CA ASN A 36 15.05 -22.24 6.74
C ASN A 36 15.59 -20.80 6.69
N ILE A 37 15.77 -20.24 5.49
CA ILE A 37 16.20 -18.84 5.35
C ILE A 37 15.13 -17.90 5.93
N LEU A 38 13.85 -18.09 5.60
CA LEU A 38 12.78 -17.24 6.10
C LEU A 38 12.67 -17.32 7.64
N ASN A 39 12.75 -18.52 8.22
CA ASN A 39 12.75 -18.70 9.67
C ASN A 39 13.96 -18.03 10.34
N THR A 40 15.11 -17.99 9.65
CA THR A 40 16.28 -17.26 10.14
C THR A 40 16.02 -15.76 10.15
N ILE A 41 15.33 -15.21 9.14
CA ILE A 41 14.90 -13.79 9.13
C ILE A 41 13.94 -13.52 10.30
N VAL A 42 12.91 -14.35 10.47
CA VAL A 42 11.93 -14.24 11.58
C VAL A 42 12.64 -14.19 12.93
N TYR A 43 13.59 -15.11 13.14
CA TYR A 43 14.38 -15.16 14.35
C TYR A 43 15.21 -13.88 14.55
N ASN A 44 15.96 -13.45 13.53
CA ASN A 44 16.88 -12.31 13.61
C ASN A 44 16.15 -11.00 13.89
N VAL A 45 14.98 -10.79 13.29
CA VAL A 45 14.17 -9.58 13.51
C VAL A 45 13.59 -9.54 14.93
N SER A 46 13.42 -10.70 15.57
CA SER A 46 12.95 -10.80 16.96
C SER A 46 14.09 -10.81 17.99
N HIS A 47 15.34 -11.04 17.56
CA HIS A 47 16.52 -11.19 18.42
C HIS A 47 17.70 -10.38 17.86
N LEU A 48 17.56 -9.06 17.89
CA LEU A 48 18.57 -8.12 17.35
C LEU A 48 19.91 -8.18 18.09
N ASP A 49 19.91 -8.61 19.35
CA ASP A 49 21.10 -8.77 20.20
C ASP A 49 21.92 -10.00 19.85
N LYS A 50 21.30 -11.04 19.27
CA LYS A 50 21.93 -12.32 18.95
C LYS A 50 21.50 -12.84 17.57
N PRO A 51 21.83 -12.11 16.49
CA PRO A 51 21.46 -12.53 15.15
C PRO A 51 22.16 -13.84 14.77
N LYS A 52 21.42 -14.74 14.12
CA LYS A 52 21.96 -15.96 13.50
C LYS A 52 22.53 -15.64 12.13
N ASN A 53 23.68 -16.24 11.84
CA ASN A 53 24.30 -16.18 10.53
C ASN A 53 23.51 -16.99 9.50
N TYR A 54 23.40 -16.45 8.28
CA TYR A 54 22.82 -17.17 7.15
C TYR A 54 23.74 -18.30 6.67
N SER A 55 23.17 -19.43 6.26
CA SER A 55 23.93 -20.59 5.81
C SER A 55 24.64 -20.33 4.48
N VAL A 56 25.97 -20.40 4.50
CA VAL A 56 26.82 -20.23 3.31
C VAL A 56 26.76 -21.46 2.39
N GLY A 57 26.28 -22.60 2.87
CA GLY A 57 26.10 -23.83 2.08
C GLY A 57 24.90 -23.80 1.14
N ILE A 58 23.96 -22.86 1.34
CA ILE A 58 22.79 -22.71 0.47
C ILE A 58 23.15 -21.91 -0.79
N ASP A 59 22.67 -22.36 -1.96
CA ASP A 59 22.88 -21.66 -3.23
C ASP A 59 22.41 -20.20 -3.15
N LYS A 60 23.30 -19.27 -3.52
CA LYS A 60 23.04 -17.83 -3.63
C LYS A 60 21.77 -17.51 -4.44
N ARG A 61 21.43 -18.33 -5.44
CA ARG A 61 20.20 -18.18 -6.24
C ARG A 61 18.94 -18.30 -5.39
N LYS A 62 18.93 -19.12 -4.34
CA LYS A 62 17.80 -19.24 -3.41
C LYS A 62 17.60 -17.96 -2.60
N TYR A 63 18.68 -17.37 -2.10
CA TYR A 63 18.63 -16.05 -1.44
C TYR A 63 18.07 -14.96 -2.35
N SER A 64 18.51 -14.91 -3.61
CA SER A 64 18.00 -13.92 -4.57
C SER A 64 16.52 -14.13 -4.87
N LYS A 65 16.09 -15.39 -5.06
CA LYS A 65 14.68 -15.73 -5.30
C LYS A 65 13.81 -15.36 -4.11
N LEU A 66 14.26 -15.68 -2.90
CA LEU A 66 13.54 -15.36 -1.67
C LEU A 66 13.44 -13.85 -1.47
N LYS A 67 14.53 -13.09 -1.67
CA LYS A 67 14.50 -11.62 -1.66
C LYS A 67 13.44 -11.07 -2.61
N ASN A 68 13.46 -11.50 -3.87
CA ASN A 68 12.48 -11.05 -4.87
C ASN A 68 11.05 -11.43 -4.50
N TRP A 69 10.85 -12.61 -3.92
CA TRP A 69 9.55 -13.04 -3.44
C TRP A 69 9.07 -12.16 -2.29
N ILE A 70 9.93 -11.88 -1.29
CA ILE A 70 9.60 -11.02 -0.14
C ILE A 70 9.18 -9.64 -0.63
N THR A 71 10.03 -8.98 -1.41
CA THR A 71 9.73 -7.66 -1.98
C THR A 71 8.43 -7.71 -2.79
N GLY A 72 8.23 -8.74 -3.61
CA GLY A 72 7.02 -8.90 -4.40
C GLY A 72 5.75 -9.15 -3.58
N GLN A 73 5.83 -9.70 -2.36
CA GLN A 73 4.67 -9.81 -1.46
C GLN A 73 4.40 -8.51 -0.72
N LEU A 74 5.45 -7.85 -0.19
CA LEU A 74 5.30 -6.60 0.53
C LEU A 74 4.76 -5.49 -0.38
N ASN A 75 5.28 -5.35 -1.60
CA ASN A 75 4.79 -4.36 -2.56
C ASN A 75 3.31 -4.56 -2.97
N LYS A 76 2.70 -5.73 -2.72
CA LYS A 76 1.26 -5.92 -2.99
C LYS A 76 0.36 -5.28 -1.93
N ILE A 77 0.87 -5.21 -0.70
CA ILE A 77 0.15 -4.65 0.45
C ILE A 77 0.62 -3.23 0.80
N ASP A 78 1.76 -2.82 0.24
CA ASP A 78 2.30 -1.48 0.34
C ASP A 78 1.36 -0.48 -0.33
N VAL A 79 0.80 0.39 0.50
CA VAL A 79 -0.14 1.43 0.07
C VAL A 79 0.57 2.51 -0.74
N ASP A 80 1.80 2.87 -0.38
CA ASP A 80 2.56 3.94 -1.05
C ASP A 80 2.98 3.50 -2.45
N TYR A 81 3.48 2.27 -2.57
CA TYR A 81 3.77 1.67 -3.87
C TYR A 81 2.53 1.63 -4.79
N PHE A 82 1.36 1.34 -4.22
CA PHE A 82 0.12 1.36 -4.99
C PHE A 82 -0.31 2.78 -5.39
N PHE A 83 -0.08 3.77 -4.53
CA PHE A 83 -0.37 5.16 -4.81
C PHE A 83 0.53 5.75 -5.91
N GLU A 84 1.83 5.45 -5.89
CA GLU A 84 2.74 5.82 -6.97
C GLU A 84 2.27 5.25 -8.32
N TRP A 85 1.83 3.99 -8.32
CA TRP A 85 1.25 3.38 -9.52
C TRP A 85 -0.02 4.09 -10.00
N LEU A 86 -0.90 4.52 -9.10
CA LEU A 86 -2.09 5.31 -9.45
C LEU A 86 -1.71 6.64 -10.13
N ILE A 87 -0.72 7.35 -9.59
CA ILE A 87 -0.23 8.61 -10.16
C ILE A 87 0.35 8.38 -11.56
N GLU A 88 1.16 7.35 -11.73
CA GLU A 88 1.77 7.05 -13.03
C GLU A 88 0.72 6.70 -14.10
N ILE A 89 -0.32 5.95 -13.74
CA ILE A 89 -1.42 5.68 -14.67
C ILE A 89 -2.18 6.97 -15.01
N ASP A 90 -2.55 7.78 -14.02
CA ASP A 90 -3.24 9.06 -14.22
C ASP A 90 -2.44 9.98 -15.15
N LYS A 91 -1.13 10.09 -14.93
CA LYS A 91 -0.22 10.83 -15.82
C LYS A 91 -0.23 10.26 -17.24
N LYS A 92 -0.14 8.94 -17.41
CA LYS A 92 -0.19 8.31 -18.73
C LYS A 92 -1.54 8.54 -19.42
N MET A 93 -2.66 8.54 -18.69
CA MET A 93 -3.98 8.89 -19.21
C MET A 93 -4.00 10.32 -19.74
N ASN A 94 -3.59 11.27 -18.90
CA ASN A 94 -3.62 12.71 -19.23
C ASN A 94 -2.64 13.10 -20.34
N THR A 95 -1.57 12.34 -20.50
CA THR A 95 -0.57 12.54 -21.59
C THR A 95 -0.81 11.63 -22.79
N ASP A 96 -1.93 10.91 -22.81
CA ASP A 96 -2.35 10.08 -23.94
C ASP A 96 -1.39 8.91 -24.30
N ASN A 97 -0.63 8.46 -23.30
CA ASN A 97 0.46 7.48 -23.41
C ASN A 97 0.09 6.05 -22.96
N ILE A 98 -1.17 5.78 -22.61
CA ILE A 98 -1.63 4.40 -22.32
C ILE A 98 -1.79 3.65 -23.64
N LEU A 99 -0.70 3.12 -24.15
CA LEU A 99 -0.66 2.41 -25.44
C LEU A 99 0.04 1.04 -25.38
N VAL A 100 0.51 0.58 -24.21
CA VAL A 100 1.26 -0.68 -24.12
C VAL A 100 0.40 -1.79 -23.52
N ALA A 101 0.36 -2.96 -24.18
CA ALA A 101 -0.41 -4.14 -23.76
C ALA A 101 -0.07 -4.65 -22.34
N ASP A 102 1.12 -4.32 -21.84
CA ASP A 102 1.53 -4.67 -20.49
C ASP A 102 0.80 -3.84 -19.42
N ASP A 103 0.50 -2.56 -19.69
CA ASP A 103 -0.29 -1.72 -18.79
C ASP A 103 -1.72 -2.28 -18.65
N GLU A 104 -2.35 -2.70 -19.76
CA GLU A 104 -3.70 -3.27 -19.75
C GLU A 104 -3.81 -4.53 -18.89
N LYS A 105 -2.84 -5.44 -18.97
CA LYS A 105 -2.80 -6.64 -18.12
C LYS A 105 -2.71 -6.29 -16.63
N ILE A 106 -1.92 -5.28 -16.29
CA ILE A 106 -1.77 -4.82 -14.91
C ILE A 106 -3.08 -4.19 -14.42
N ILE A 107 -3.72 -3.35 -15.24
CA ILE A 107 -5.01 -2.71 -14.94
C ILE A 107 -6.08 -3.78 -14.68
N LEU A 108 -6.24 -4.76 -15.58
CA LEU A 108 -7.19 -5.86 -15.41
C LEU A 108 -6.97 -6.64 -14.11
N LYS A 109 -5.69 -6.90 -13.77
CA LYS A 109 -5.34 -7.58 -12.52
C LYS A 109 -5.73 -6.72 -11.30
N LYS A 110 -5.53 -5.41 -11.37
CA LYS A 110 -5.87 -4.48 -10.29
C LYS A 110 -7.39 -4.36 -10.10
N LEU A 111 -8.16 -4.27 -11.18
CA LEU A 111 -9.64 -4.26 -11.14
C LEU A 111 -10.21 -5.49 -10.40
N LYS A 112 -9.56 -6.65 -10.53
CA LYS A 112 -9.97 -7.87 -9.80
C LYS A 112 -9.58 -7.87 -8.32
N SER A 113 -8.57 -7.10 -7.92
CA SER A 113 -8.00 -7.15 -6.57
C SER A 113 -8.46 -6.03 -5.64
N ILE A 114 -8.79 -4.86 -6.21
CA ILE A 114 -9.14 -3.68 -5.41
C ILE A 114 -10.64 -3.70 -5.13
N VAL A 115 -10.96 -3.71 -3.84
CA VAL A 115 -12.33 -3.83 -3.32
C VAL A 115 -12.64 -2.62 -2.43
N PRO A 116 -13.91 -2.39 -2.04
CA PRO A 116 -14.30 -1.23 -1.26
C PRO A 116 -13.56 -1.00 0.06
N THR A 117 -12.99 -2.06 0.65
CA THR A 117 -12.20 -1.98 1.89
C THR A 117 -10.72 -1.64 1.66
N SER A 118 -10.28 -1.54 0.40
CA SER A 118 -8.91 -1.15 0.07
C SER A 118 -8.66 0.33 0.39
N TYR A 119 -7.47 0.64 0.90
CA TYR A 119 -7.14 1.97 1.40
C TYR A 119 -7.40 3.10 0.38
N TYR A 120 -6.92 2.93 -0.86
CA TYR A 120 -7.11 3.89 -1.95
C TYR A 120 -8.32 3.60 -2.84
N PHE A 121 -9.36 2.94 -2.32
CA PHE A 121 -10.53 2.54 -3.12
C PHE A 121 -11.21 3.74 -3.82
N ILE A 122 -11.49 4.83 -3.10
CA ILE A 122 -12.12 6.04 -3.67
C ILE A 122 -11.29 6.57 -4.85
N ARG A 123 -9.99 6.78 -4.63
CA ARG A 123 -9.10 7.33 -5.67
C ARG A 123 -8.99 6.41 -6.88
N PHE A 124 -8.92 5.10 -6.65
CA PHE A 124 -8.90 4.10 -7.72
C PHE A 124 -10.21 4.10 -8.52
N TYR A 125 -11.36 4.20 -7.85
CA TYR A 125 -12.66 4.28 -8.51
C TYR A 125 -12.77 5.52 -9.42
N GLU A 126 -12.44 6.70 -8.90
CA GLU A 126 -12.48 7.97 -9.65
C GLU A 126 -11.55 7.99 -10.87
N LEU A 127 -10.36 7.40 -10.73
CA LEU A 127 -9.42 7.26 -11.85
C LEU A 127 -10.03 6.40 -12.96
N TRP A 128 -10.77 5.34 -12.62
CA TRP A 128 -11.41 4.49 -13.62
C TRP A 128 -12.65 5.08 -14.23
N GLU A 129 -13.38 5.94 -13.53
CA GLU A 129 -14.42 6.76 -14.18
C GLU A 129 -13.79 7.61 -15.29
N SER A 130 -12.69 8.30 -14.99
CA SER A 130 -11.95 9.08 -15.97
C SER A 130 -11.40 8.22 -17.10
N TYR A 131 -10.95 7.00 -16.79
CA TYR A 131 -10.39 6.07 -17.79
C TYR A 131 -11.47 5.49 -18.69
N LYS A 132 -12.66 5.22 -18.15
CA LYS A 132 -13.81 4.79 -18.95
C LYS A 132 -14.11 5.80 -20.05
N ASP A 133 -14.09 7.09 -19.73
CA ASP A 133 -14.31 8.16 -20.71
C ASP A 133 -13.19 8.22 -21.76
N TYR A 134 -11.93 8.09 -21.32
CA TYR A 134 -10.78 7.95 -22.22
C TYR A 134 -10.92 6.76 -23.19
N LEU A 135 -11.38 5.60 -22.71
CA LEU A 135 -11.58 4.40 -23.52
C LEU A 135 -12.70 4.59 -24.56
N LEU A 136 -13.76 5.31 -24.22
CA LEU A 136 -14.85 5.64 -25.14
C LEU A 136 -14.37 6.50 -26.31
N ILE A 137 -13.62 7.57 -26.02
CA ILE A 137 -13.07 8.48 -27.04
C ILE A 137 -12.20 7.70 -28.04
N ARG A 138 -11.48 6.67 -27.57
CA ARG A 138 -10.58 5.84 -28.39
C ARG A 138 -11.20 4.53 -28.88
N MET A 139 -12.50 4.32 -28.68
CA MET A 139 -13.24 3.12 -29.12
C MET A 139 -12.63 1.79 -28.66
N ARG A 140 -12.05 1.75 -27.45
CA ARG A 140 -11.42 0.53 -26.87
C ARG A 140 -12.44 -0.33 -26.11
N PHE A 141 -13.36 -0.96 -26.83
CA PHE A 141 -14.54 -1.63 -26.26
C PHE A 141 -14.24 -2.76 -25.26
N HIS A 142 -13.25 -3.61 -25.52
CA HIS A 142 -12.93 -4.73 -24.63
C HIS A 142 -12.51 -4.26 -23.22
N MET A 143 -11.72 -3.19 -23.14
CA MET A 143 -11.34 -2.58 -21.85
C MET A 143 -12.48 -1.80 -21.24
N TYR A 144 -13.26 -1.13 -22.07
CA TYR A 144 -14.42 -0.38 -21.62
C TYR A 144 -15.42 -1.26 -20.87
N GLU A 145 -15.73 -2.46 -21.37
CA GLU A 145 -16.64 -3.40 -20.70
C GLU A 145 -16.12 -3.83 -19.33
N SER A 146 -14.83 -4.16 -19.25
CA SER A 146 -14.19 -4.59 -17.99
C SER A 146 -14.22 -3.49 -16.93
N VAL A 147 -13.91 -2.25 -17.33
CA VAL A 147 -13.92 -1.08 -16.44
C VAL A 147 -15.36 -0.72 -16.04
N SER A 148 -16.30 -0.72 -16.99
CA SER A 148 -17.70 -0.40 -16.73
C SER A 148 -18.33 -1.40 -15.76
N SER A 149 -18.05 -2.69 -15.93
CA SER A 149 -18.52 -3.73 -15.02
C SER A 149 -18.01 -3.54 -13.59
N TYR A 150 -16.73 -3.18 -13.42
CA TYR A 150 -16.16 -2.85 -12.10
C TYR A 150 -16.86 -1.64 -11.47
N LEU A 151 -16.99 -0.55 -12.23
CA LEU A 151 -17.59 0.69 -11.75
C LEU A 151 -19.05 0.47 -11.33
N GLU A 152 -19.83 -0.27 -12.11
CA GLU A 152 -21.22 -0.57 -11.80
C GLU A 152 -21.34 -1.47 -10.57
N THR A 153 -20.50 -2.52 -10.48
CA THR A 153 -20.48 -3.46 -9.34
C THR A 153 -20.25 -2.73 -8.02
N TYR A 154 -19.37 -1.73 -8.00
CA TYR A 154 -18.97 -1.03 -6.77
C TYR A 154 -19.53 0.37 -6.62
N ARG A 155 -20.47 0.80 -7.47
CA ARG A 155 -21.06 2.14 -7.45
C ARG A 155 -21.67 2.50 -6.10
N SER A 156 -22.52 1.63 -5.57
CA SER A 156 -23.16 1.85 -4.26
C SER A 156 -22.11 1.91 -3.13
N ASN A 157 -21.07 1.09 -3.21
CA ASN A 157 -19.99 1.13 -2.23
C ASN A 157 -19.21 2.45 -2.29
N TYR A 158 -18.92 2.95 -3.49
CA TYR A 158 -18.26 4.24 -3.69
C TYR A 158 -19.09 5.39 -3.08
N GLU A 159 -20.37 5.49 -3.42
CA GLU A 159 -21.28 6.53 -2.90
C GLU A 159 -21.36 6.49 -1.36
N ASN A 160 -21.49 5.29 -0.78
CA ASN A 160 -21.52 5.11 0.67
C ASN A 160 -20.19 5.49 1.33
N THR A 161 -19.05 5.10 0.73
CA THR A 161 -17.71 5.41 1.25
C THR A 161 -17.44 6.90 1.21
N LEU A 162 -17.88 7.60 0.16
CA LEU A 162 -17.83 9.06 0.09
C LEU A 162 -18.66 9.72 1.19
N LYS A 163 -19.89 9.24 1.41
CA LYS A 163 -20.76 9.77 2.47
C LYS A 163 -20.11 9.62 3.85
N ILE A 164 -19.59 8.43 4.16
CA ILE A 164 -18.90 8.16 5.43
C ILE A 164 -17.68 9.08 5.58
N ASN A 165 -16.85 9.22 4.55
CA ASN A 165 -15.68 10.09 4.60
C ASN A 165 -16.04 11.57 4.81
N ARG A 166 -17.15 12.04 4.23
CA ARG A 166 -17.66 13.41 4.47
C ARG A 166 -18.09 13.59 5.93
N GLU A 167 -18.83 12.64 6.50
CA GLU A 167 -19.26 12.71 7.90
C GLU A 167 -18.07 12.64 8.87
N LEU A 168 -17.10 11.74 8.63
CA LEU A 168 -15.87 11.67 9.43
C LEU A 168 -15.09 12.98 9.39
N ARG A 169 -15.02 13.63 8.24
CA ARG A 169 -14.37 14.93 8.08
C ARG A 169 -15.07 16.01 8.89
N LYS A 170 -16.39 16.13 8.78
CA LYS A 170 -17.18 17.08 9.58
C LYS A 170 -16.96 16.89 11.08
N ILE A 171 -16.95 15.63 11.55
CA ILE A 171 -16.68 15.31 12.96
C ILE A 171 -15.26 15.73 13.34
N SER A 172 -14.28 15.45 12.49
CA SER A 172 -12.88 15.82 12.72
C SER A 172 -12.69 17.34 12.80
N GLU A 173 -13.30 18.08 11.86
CA GLU A 173 -13.34 19.54 11.87
C GLU A 173 -13.96 20.07 13.16
N HIS A 174 -15.11 19.52 13.57
CA HIS A 174 -15.76 19.89 14.82
C HIS A 174 -14.88 19.64 16.06
N ILE A 175 -14.15 18.52 16.11
CA ILE A 175 -13.22 18.20 17.21
C ILE A 175 -12.05 19.18 17.25
N VAL A 176 -11.49 19.53 16.08
CA VAL A 176 -10.38 20.48 16.01
C VAL A 176 -10.85 21.87 16.43
N HIS A 177 -11.99 22.32 15.93
CA HIS A 177 -12.55 23.61 16.30
C HIS A 177 -12.93 23.69 17.78
N SER A 178 -13.49 22.63 18.37
CA SER A 178 -13.82 22.62 19.80
C SER A 178 -12.58 22.68 20.69
N LYS A 179 -11.48 21.99 20.31
CA LYS A 179 -10.19 22.11 21.00
C LYS A 179 -9.62 23.53 20.92
N GLN A 180 -9.64 24.14 19.74
CA GLN A 180 -9.19 25.52 19.55
C GLN A 180 -9.99 26.52 20.41
N ILE A 181 -11.32 26.37 20.46
CA ILE A 181 -12.18 27.22 21.30
C ILE A 181 -11.82 27.05 22.78
N ASN A 182 -11.65 25.81 23.25
CA ASN A 182 -11.28 25.55 24.64
C ASN A 182 -9.91 26.14 24.99
N GLU A 183 -8.90 26.01 24.11
CA GLU A 183 -7.59 26.64 24.30
C GLU A 183 -7.66 28.17 24.37
N ILE A 184 -8.53 28.81 23.56
CA ILE A 184 -8.76 30.26 23.60
C ILE A 184 -9.45 30.68 24.91
N VAL A 185 -10.47 29.93 25.34
CA VAL A 185 -11.19 30.19 26.60
C VAL A 185 -10.24 30.05 27.80
N ASP A 186 -9.41 29.02 27.82
CA ASP A 186 -8.43 28.81 28.89
C ASP A 186 -7.39 29.93 28.92
N GLN A 187 -6.87 30.38 27.77
CA GLN A 187 -5.95 31.53 27.71
C GLN A 187 -6.59 32.85 28.16
N ASN A 188 -7.88 33.06 27.85
CA ASN A 188 -8.59 34.27 28.27
C ASN A 188 -8.91 34.25 29.77
N ASN A 189 -9.21 33.09 30.34
CA ASN A 189 -9.42 32.92 31.78
C ASN A 189 -8.14 33.16 32.58
N VAL A 190 -6.99 32.67 32.08
CA VAL A 190 -5.67 32.94 32.70
C VAL A 190 -5.36 34.44 32.68
N LYS A 191 -5.56 35.13 31.55
CA LYS A 191 -5.35 36.58 31.46
C LYS A 191 -6.27 37.39 32.37
N GLN A 192 -7.53 36.99 32.52
CA GLN A 192 -8.45 37.66 33.45
C GLN A 192 -8.05 37.49 34.92
N LEU A 193 -7.49 36.34 35.29
CA LEU A 193 -6.98 36.11 36.64
C LEU A 193 -5.72 36.94 36.93
N GLU A 194 -4.85 37.16 35.94
CA GLU A 194 -3.67 38.02 36.05
C GLU A 194 -4.00 39.52 36.17
N LEU A 195 -5.14 39.97 35.62
CA LEU A 195 -5.63 41.35 35.71
C LEU A 195 -6.34 41.69 37.02
N CYS A 196 -6.69 40.67 37.82
CA CYS A 196 -7.40 40.81 39.10
C CYS A 196 -6.49 40.64 40.33
N MET A 197 -5.18 40.47 40.14
CA MET A 197 -4.15 40.47 41.20
C MET A 197 -3.32 41.75 41.15
#